data_AF-A0A382T368-F1
#
_entry.id   AF-A0A382T368-F1
#
_cell.length_a   1.000
_cell.length_b   1.000
_cell.length_c   1.000
_cell.angle_alpha   90.00
_cell.angle_beta   90.00
_cell.angle_gamma   90.00
#
_symmetry.space_group_name_H-M   'P 1'
#
loop_
_entity.id
_entity.type
_entity.pdbx_description
1 polymer ?
#
loop_
_entity_poly.entity_id
_entity_poly.type
_entity_poly.pdbx_seq_one_letter_code
_entity_poly.pdbx_strand_id
1 'polypeptide(L)'
;MVGGEFQSIRIVSSDRMSVMVPYLLINPETGYVQNGTVLNFNSDFESKTVVILGPPGAVECIFLMSEFGREEWPVRKTNESWREWVDRDGHLQGLDGNIGASLQSTNSTYPSLQRSNVTTGSVEYAFLDVLRPISDVSTIEEGALHGTGIVNGLTVFEMMEIIADPDGDFNDLWGPFTEPPLPSYTNALNFFSSELTSYGYDSQIHNYRTSSSPRAENVCGYKTGTLYPDEWLVLGAHLDVAEPGSGPGGGTSVGAHDNKAGVALVLEAARGLAQFDHRRTIVVCFWSNEENGYDGSDSWIENIP
;
A
#
# COMPACT_ATOMS: atom_id res chain seq x y z
N MET A 1 4.69 -20.82 4.26
CA MET A 1 4.71 -19.52 4.95
C MET A 1 3.33 -18.88 4.87
N VAL A 2 3.01 -17.89 5.71
CA VAL A 2 1.70 -17.22 5.70
C VAL A 2 1.69 -16.01 4.74
N GLY A 3 0.69 -15.90 3.87
CA GLY A 3 0.53 -14.77 2.96
C GLY A 3 -0.05 -13.54 3.67
N GLY A 4 0.45 -12.35 3.35
CA GLY A 4 -0.02 -11.09 3.94
C GLY A 4 0.54 -10.76 5.32
N GLU A 5 1.48 -11.57 5.83
CA GLU A 5 2.11 -11.39 7.14
C GLU A 5 3.65 -11.33 7.05
N PHE A 6 4.24 -10.46 7.87
CA PHE A 6 5.68 -10.46 8.11
C PHE A 6 6.05 -11.61 9.03
N GLN A 7 6.96 -12.47 8.58
CA GLN A 7 7.42 -13.61 9.37
C GLN A 7 8.90 -13.88 9.18
N SER A 8 9.53 -14.41 10.22
CA SER A 8 10.94 -14.81 10.20
C SER A 8 11.12 -16.09 9.39
N ILE A 9 11.99 -16.05 8.40
CA ILE A 9 12.49 -17.23 7.69
C ILE A 9 13.99 -17.38 7.93
N ARG A 10 14.45 -18.63 8.05
CA ARG A 10 15.88 -18.96 8.12
C ARG A 10 16.30 -19.62 6.82
N ILE A 11 17.22 -18.99 6.12
CA ILE A 11 17.85 -19.53 4.91
C ILE A 11 19.24 -20.03 5.29
N VAL A 12 19.58 -21.24 4.87
CA VAL A 12 20.90 -21.87 5.09
C VAL A 12 21.47 -22.18 3.72
N SER A 13 22.65 -21.66 3.40
CA SER A 13 23.33 -21.96 2.13
C SER A 13 24.10 -23.28 2.22
N SER A 14 24.16 -24.04 1.13
CA SER A 14 25.07 -25.20 1.06
C SER A 14 26.51 -24.75 0.81
N ASP A 15 26.67 -23.66 0.06
CA ASP A 15 27.95 -23.13 -0.40
C ASP A 15 27.96 -21.60 -0.28
N ARG A 16 29.10 -20.99 -0.62
CA ARG A 16 29.21 -19.56 -0.85
C ARG A 16 28.36 -19.12 -2.05
N MET A 17 27.31 -18.31 -1.83
CA MET A 17 26.33 -17.94 -2.87
C MET A 17 25.62 -16.61 -2.60
N SER A 18 24.89 -16.11 -3.59
CA SER A 18 23.96 -14.97 -3.43
C SER A 18 22.53 -15.43 -3.64
N VAL A 19 21.61 -14.91 -2.83
CA VAL A 19 20.17 -15.21 -2.90
C VAL A 19 19.37 -13.93 -3.01
N MET A 20 18.64 -13.74 -4.11
CA MET A 20 17.68 -12.66 -4.27
C MET A 20 16.33 -13.04 -3.66
N VAL A 21 15.83 -12.15 -2.80
CA VAL A 21 14.51 -12.18 -2.17
C VAL A 21 13.64 -11.10 -2.84
N PRO A 22 12.79 -11.45 -3.81
CA PRO A 22 11.97 -10.50 -4.57
C PRO A 22 10.69 -10.07 -3.83
N TYR A 23 10.77 -9.95 -2.50
CA TYR A 23 9.65 -9.63 -1.62
C TYR A 23 10.03 -8.54 -0.64
N LEU A 24 9.01 -7.96 -0.01
CA LEU A 24 9.19 -6.98 1.04
C LEU A 24 9.85 -7.65 2.26
N LEU A 25 10.89 -7.01 2.79
CA LEU A 25 11.68 -7.48 3.90
C LEU A 25 11.90 -6.33 4.88
N ILE A 26 11.85 -6.60 6.18
CA ILE A 26 12.24 -5.63 7.21
C ILE A 26 13.75 -5.67 7.38
N ASN A 27 14.40 -4.55 7.09
CA ASN A 27 15.84 -4.40 7.29
C ASN A 27 16.13 -4.35 8.79
N PRO A 28 16.91 -5.31 9.35
CA PRO A 28 17.10 -5.43 10.79
C PRO A 28 17.93 -4.29 11.41
N GLU A 29 18.74 -3.58 10.62
CA GLU A 29 19.53 -2.44 11.11
C GLU A 29 18.70 -1.16 11.17
N THR A 30 17.81 -0.96 10.20
CA THR A 30 17.07 0.31 10.06
C THR A 30 15.61 0.23 10.50
N GLY A 31 15.03 -0.96 10.60
CA GLY A 31 13.62 -1.18 10.85
C GLY A 31 12.70 -0.93 9.65
N TYR A 32 13.20 -0.34 8.56
CA TYR A 32 12.39 -0.04 7.38
C TYR A 32 12.16 -1.27 6.49
N VAL A 33 11.02 -1.25 5.80
CA VAL A 33 10.71 -2.20 4.75
C VAL A 33 11.46 -1.87 3.46
N GLN A 34 12.05 -2.87 2.81
CA GLN A 34 12.74 -2.77 1.53
C GLN A 34 12.32 -3.91 0.58
N ASN A 35 12.57 -3.74 -0.72
CA ASN A 35 12.25 -4.72 -1.76
C ASN A 35 13.49 -5.10 -2.57
N GLY A 36 13.46 -6.26 -3.23
CA GLY A 36 14.52 -6.72 -4.13
C GLY A 36 15.83 -6.94 -3.40
N THR A 37 15.78 -7.59 -2.24
CA THR A 37 16.93 -7.72 -1.35
C THR A 37 17.86 -8.85 -1.81
N VAL A 38 19.17 -8.65 -1.78
CA VAL A 38 20.16 -9.72 -2.03
C VAL A 38 20.86 -10.12 -0.73
N LEU A 39 20.82 -11.41 -0.41
CA LEU A 39 21.49 -12.03 0.72
C LEU A 39 22.76 -12.73 0.24
N ASN A 40 23.92 -12.22 0.64
CA ASN A 40 25.22 -12.81 0.31
C ASN A 40 25.68 -13.75 1.43
N PHE A 41 25.90 -15.01 1.12
CA PHE A 41 26.44 -16.04 2.01
C PHE A 41 27.92 -16.25 1.66
N ASN A 42 28.81 -15.88 2.57
CA ASN A 42 30.26 -15.85 2.38
C ASN A 42 30.93 -17.22 2.57
N SER A 43 30.26 -18.17 3.23
CA SER A 43 30.77 -19.51 3.47
C SER A 43 29.67 -20.56 3.40
N ASP A 44 30.11 -21.80 3.22
CA ASP A 44 29.28 -22.99 3.26
C ASP A 44 28.56 -23.09 4.61
N PHE A 45 27.30 -23.51 4.59
CA PHE A 45 26.45 -23.64 5.78
C PHE A 45 26.22 -22.35 6.57
N GLU A 46 26.49 -21.17 5.98
CA GLU A 46 26.10 -19.90 6.58
C GLU A 46 24.56 -19.82 6.61
N SER A 47 24.03 -19.31 7.72
CA SER A 47 22.59 -19.11 7.89
C SER A 47 22.26 -17.64 8.09
N LYS A 48 21.22 -17.16 7.41
CA LYS A 48 20.66 -15.82 7.61
C LYS A 48 19.19 -15.94 7.98
N THR A 49 18.79 -15.18 8.99
CA THR A 49 17.39 -15.04 9.38
C THR A 49 16.91 -13.66 8.93
N VAL A 50 15.83 -13.63 8.18
CA VAL A 50 15.23 -12.40 7.66
C VAL A 50 13.73 -12.41 7.90
N VAL A 51 13.14 -11.23 8.05
CA VAL A 51 11.69 -11.07 8.22
C VAL A 51 11.09 -10.61 6.89
N ILE A 52 10.30 -11.47 6.25
CA ILE A 52 9.72 -11.19 4.93
C ILE A 52 8.20 -11.17 4.98
N LEU A 53 7.59 -10.32 4.15
CA LEU A 53 6.15 -10.32 3.91
C LEU A 53 5.83 -11.45 2.93
N GLY A 54 5.04 -12.43 3.36
CA GLY A 54 4.51 -13.43 2.43
C GLY A 54 3.62 -12.77 1.38
N PRO A 55 3.77 -13.09 0.08
CA PRO A 55 2.97 -12.46 -0.96
C PRO A 55 1.47 -12.79 -0.74
N PRO A 56 0.60 -11.78 -0.53
CA PRO A 56 -0.79 -12.02 -0.08
C PRO A 56 -1.69 -12.66 -1.15
N GLY A 57 -1.32 -12.53 -2.43
CA GLY A 57 -2.10 -13.03 -3.57
C GLY A 57 -1.46 -14.20 -4.33
N ALA A 58 -0.40 -14.80 -3.80
CA ALA A 58 0.27 -15.93 -4.45
C ALA A 58 0.23 -17.17 -3.57
N VAL A 59 0.16 -18.35 -4.20
CA VAL A 59 0.20 -19.67 -3.53
C VAL A 59 1.63 -20.13 -3.20
N GLU A 60 2.62 -19.37 -3.65
CA GLU A 60 4.03 -19.65 -3.44
C GLU A 60 4.87 -18.38 -3.55
N CYS A 61 6.06 -18.43 -2.97
CA CYS A 61 7.09 -17.42 -3.12
C CYS A 61 8.36 -18.04 -3.71
N ILE A 62 9.14 -17.25 -4.45
CA ILE A 62 10.37 -17.69 -5.11
C ILE A 62 11.61 -17.03 -4.52
N PHE A 63 12.70 -17.79 -4.44
CA PHE A 63 14.04 -17.29 -4.14
C PHE A 63 14.92 -17.58 -5.35
N LEU A 64 15.63 -16.58 -5.85
CA LEU A 64 16.58 -16.77 -6.95
C LEU A 64 17.98 -16.87 -6.37
N MET A 65 18.77 -17.78 -6.92
CA MET A 65 20.09 -18.16 -6.42
C MET A 65 21.12 -18.06 -7.52
N SER A 66 22.31 -17.62 -7.16
CA SER A 66 23.44 -17.51 -8.09
C SER A 66 24.78 -17.65 -7.38
N GLU A 67 25.83 -17.66 -8.18
CA GLU A 67 27.20 -17.41 -7.73
C GLU A 67 27.28 -16.16 -6.85
N PHE A 68 28.21 -16.20 -5.89
CA PHE A 68 28.40 -15.13 -4.92
C PHE A 68 28.81 -13.80 -5.58
N GLY A 69 28.23 -12.71 -5.10
CA GLY A 69 28.60 -11.35 -5.50
C GLY A 69 27.95 -10.90 -6.81
N ARG A 70 26.87 -11.56 -7.22
CA ARG A 70 26.13 -11.20 -8.44
C ARG A 70 25.42 -9.86 -8.31
N GLU A 71 25.69 -8.97 -9.26
CA GLU A 71 25.13 -7.62 -9.27
C GLU A 71 23.89 -7.47 -10.15
N GLU A 72 23.72 -8.31 -11.17
CA GLU A 72 22.61 -8.23 -12.13
C GLU A 72 21.77 -9.50 -12.11
N TRP A 73 20.45 -9.34 -12.06
CA TRP A 73 19.48 -10.42 -11.87
C TRP A 73 18.39 -10.41 -12.94
N PRO A 74 18.01 -11.57 -13.49
CA PRO A 74 16.86 -11.65 -14.37
C PRO A 74 15.59 -11.58 -13.51
N VAL A 75 14.59 -10.86 -13.98
CA VAL A 75 13.32 -10.69 -13.28
C VAL A 75 12.15 -10.82 -14.25
N ARG A 76 11.00 -11.25 -13.74
CA ARG A 76 9.76 -11.35 -14.51
C ARG A 76 9.22 -10.00 -14.95
N LYS A 77 8.35 -10.00 -15.97
CA LYS A 77 7.53 -8.83 -16.32
C LYS A 77 6.53 -8.53 -15.21
N THR A 78 6.07 -7.28 -15.10
CA THR A 78 5.11 -6.89 -14.05
C THR A 78 3.79 -7.66 -14.14
N ASN A 79 3.34 -7.94 -15.37
CA ASN A 79 2.08 -8.61 -15.71
C ASN A 79 2.20 -10.14 -15.86
N GLU A 80 3.27 -10.73 -15.34
CA GLU A 80 3.57 -12.15 -15.42
C GLU A 80 3.80 -12.67 -14.00
N SER A 81 3.37 -13.88 -13.68
CA SER A 81 3.67 -14.53 -12.39
C SER A 81 5.07 -15.15 -12.37
N TRP A 82 5.60 -15.45 -11.19
CA TRP A 82 6.90 -16.12 -11.08
C TRP A 82 6.89 -17.54 -11.63
N ARG A 83 5.77 -18.27 -11.50
CA ARG A 83 5.61 -19.60 -12.09
C ARG A 83 5.61 -19.55 -13.62
N GLU A 84 4.78 -18.70 -14.22
CA GLU A 84 4.77 -18.52 -15.68
C GLU A 84 6.15 -18.15 -16.21
N TRP A 85 6.86 -17.26 -15.50
CA TRP A 85 8.23 -16.86 -15.85
C TRP A 85 9.23 -18.03 -15.79
N VAL A 86 9.14 -18.90 -14.79
CA VAL A 86 9.98 -20.11 -14.69
C VAL A 86 9.62 -21.12 -15.78
N ASP A 87 8.32 -21.36 -16.01
CA ASP A 87 7.80 -22.39 -16.93
C ASP A 87 8.17 -22.13 -18.40
N ARG A 88 8.40 -20.86 -18.75
CA ARG A 88 8.93 -20.47 -20.07
C ARG A 88 10.45 -20.34 -20.12
N ASP A 89 11.16 -20.91 -19.14
CA ASP A 89 12.61 -20.88 -18.98
C ASP A 89 13.20 -19.48 -18.76
N GLY A 90 12.43 -18.52 -18.20
CA GLY A 90 12.91 -17.17 -17.94
C GLY A 90 14.17 -17.12 -17.06
N HIS A 91 14.28 -18.07 -16.13
CA HIS A 91 15.45 -18.27 -15.26
C HIS A 91 16.71 -18.73 -16.00
N LEU A 92 16.58 -19.40 -17.14
CA LEU A 92 17.71 -19.80 -18.01
C LEU A 92 18.01 -18.72 -19.05
N GLN A 93 16.97 -18.03 -19.51
CA GLN A 93 17.07 -17.20 -20.70
C GLN A 93 17.75 -15.86 -20.42
N GLY A 94 17.72 -15.30 -19.21
CA GLY A 94 18.54 -14.14 -18.81
C GLY A 94 18.43 -12.85 -19.64
N LEU A 95 17.62 -12.87 -20.72
CA LEU A 95 17.74 -12.02 -21.91
C LEU A 95 16.40 -11.72 -22.58
N ASP A 96 15.28 -12.26 -22.10
CA ASP A 96 14.02 -12.08 -22.82
C ASP A 96 13.44 -10.67 -22.56
N GLY A 97 13.88 -9.71 -23.35
CA GLY A 97 13.25 -8.39 -23.50
C GLY A 97 13.83 -7.23 -22.68
N ASN A 98 15.12 -7.24 -22.32
CA ASN A 98 15.79 -6.16 -21.55
C ASN A 98 15.13 -5.88 -20.19
N ILE A 99 14.62 -6.90 -19.50
CA ILE A 99 13.99 -6.75 -18.18
C ILE A 99 14.84 -7.48 -17.16
N GLY A 100 15.61 -6.71 -16.40
CA GLY A 100 16.45 -7.21 -15.32
C GLY A 100 16.40 -6.26 -14.12
N ALA A 101 17.25 -6.55 -13.15
CA ALA A 101 17.49 -5.65 -12.04
C ALA A 101 18.98 -5.66 -11.70
N SER A 102 19.50 -4.48 -11.37
CA SER A 102 20.90 -4.29 -10.99
C SER A 102 21.00 -3.80 -9.56
N LEU A 103 22.10 -4.13 -8.91
CA LEU A 103 22.42 -3.65 -7.57
C LEU A 103 22.31 -2.12 -7.52
N GLN A 104 21.51 -1.63 -6.59
CA GLN A 104 21.49 -0.22 -6.22
C GLN A 104 22.39 -0.06 -5.01
N SER A 105 23.40 0.81 -5.13
CA SER A 105 24.22 1.18 -3.98
C SER A 105 23.34 1.90 -2.96
N THR A 106 23.03 1.19 -1.87
CA THR A 106 22.40 1.76 -0.69
C THR A 106 23.37 1.58 0.48
N ASN A 107 23.45 2.58 1.36
CA ASN A 107 24.16 2.44 2.64
C ASN A 107 23.33 1.56 3.60
N SER A 108 23.01 0.33 3.20
CA SER A 108 22.25 -0.62 3.99
C SER A 108 22.93 -1.97 4.02
N THR A 109 22.68 -2.74 5.08
CA THR A 109 23.23 -4.09 5.31
C THR A 109 23.02 -5.04 4.14
N TYR A 110 21.88 -4.92 3.49
CA TYR A 110 21.47 -5.80 2.41
C TYR A 110 21.30 -4.99 1.15
N PRO A 111 22.09 -5.27 0.11
CA PRO A 111 21.90 -4.62 -1.18
C PRO A 111 20.48 -4.80 -1.69
N SER A 112 19.93 -3.73 -2.25
CA SER A 112 18.63 -3.73 -2.92
C SER A 112 18.84 -3.67 -4.43
N LEU A 113 17.88 -4.19 -5.18
CA LEU A 113 17.90 -4.18 -6.63
C LEU A 113 16.95 -3.11 -7.18
N GLN A 114 17.38 -2.43 -8.23
CA GLN A 114 16.54 -1.54 -9.02
C GLN A 114 16.34 -2.14 -10.40
N ARG A 115 15.12 -2.03 -10.96
CA ARG A 115 14.87 -2.45 -12.34
C ARG A 115 15.81 -1.73 -13.30
N SER A 116 16.37 -2.50 -14.22
CA SER A 116 17.31 -2.00 -15.23
C SER A 116 17.25 -2.83 -16.49
N ASN A 117 17.63 -2.21 -17.61
CA ASN A 117 17.74 -2.90 -18.89
C ASN A 117 19.11 -3.57 -18.98
N VAL A 118 19.22 -4.73 -18.33
CA VAL A 118 20.46 -5.52 -18.26
C VAL A 118 20.28 -6.89 -18.88
N THR A 119 21.40 -7.43 -19.34
CA THR A 119 21.55 -8.77 -19.87
C THR A 119 22.23 -9.61 -18.81
N THR A 120 21.58 -10.65 -18.32
CA THR A 120 22.08 -11.41 -17.17
C THR A 120 22.25 -12.89 -17.52
N GLY A 121 23.06 -13.62 -16.76
CA GLY A 121 23.15 -15.07 -16.89
C GLY A 121 21.94 -15.82 -16.31
N SER A 122 21.98 -17.14 -16.35
CA SER A 122 20.97 -17.98 -15.70
C SER A 122 20.99 -17.86 -14.17
N VAL A 123 19.88 -18.23 -13.53
CA VAL A 123 19.76 -18.39 -12.08
C VAL A 123 19.14 -19.72 -11.72
N GLU A 124 19.55 -20.24 -10.57
CA GLU A 124 18.81 -21.29 -9.88
C GLU A 124 17.65 -20.67 -9.10
N TYR A 125 16.65 -21.47 -8.75
CA TYR A 125 15.50 -20.99 -7.98
C TYR A 125 14.96 -22.03 -7.00
N ALA A 126 14.25 -21.56 -5.99
CA ALA A 126 13.51 -22.39 -5.06
C ALA A 126 12.14 -21.76 -4.79
N PHE A 127 11.09 -22.57 -4.82
CA PHE A 127 9.76 -22.17 -4.40
C PHE A 127 9.49 -22.60 -2.95
N LEU A 128 8.70 -21.79 -2.26
CA LEU A 128 8.18 -22.08 -0.93
C LEU A 128 6.68 -21.77 -0.91
N ASP A 129 5.88 -22.74 -0.44
CA ASP A 129 4.42 -22.60 -0.43
C ASP A 129 3.97 -21.46 0.48
N VAL A 130 2.96 -20.74 0.01
CA VAL A 130 2.31 -19.63 0.72
C VAL A 130 0.86 -20.02 0.97
N LEU A 131 0.48 -20.02 2.25
CA LEU A 131 -0.87 -20.29 2.69
C LEU A 131 -1.52 -18.99 3.14
N ARG A 132 -2.71 -18.69 2.61
CA ARG A 132 -3.52 -17.60 3.14
C ARG A 132 -4.53 -18.19 4.13
N PRO A 133 -4.42 -17.87 5.43
CA PRO A 133 -5.39 -18.31 6.40
C PRO A 133 -6.74 -17.66 6.12
N ILE A 134 -7.80 -18.40 6.47
CA ILE A 134 -9.16 -17.90 6.49
C ILE A 134 -9.37 -17.25 7.85
N SER A 135 -10.10 -16.13 7.88
CA SER A 135 -10.46 -15.48 9.14
C SER A 135 -11.32 -16.41 9.99
N ASP A 136 -10.97 -16.62 11.26
CA ASP A 136 -11.74 -17.44 12.19
C ASP A 136 -12.94 -16.70 12.82
N VAL A 137 -13.06 -15.39 12.57
CA VAL A 137 -14.11 -14.53 13.17
C VAL A 137 -15.36 -14.38 12.29
N SER A 138 -15.33 -14.85 11.04
CA SER A 138 -16.46 -14.76 10.10
C SER A 138 -16.62 -16.03 9.26
N THR A 139 -17.80 -16.19 8.64
CA THR A 139 -18.07 -17.27 7.68
C THR A 139 -17.53 -16.94 6.29
N ILE A 140 -17.45 -17.94 5.40
CA ILE A 140 -17.04 -17.73 4.00
C ILE A 140 -18.01 -16.76 3.31
N GLU A 141 -19.30 -16.90 3.58
CA GLU A 141 -20.37 -16.04 3.07
C GLU A 141 -20.24 -14.59 3.56
N GLU A 142 -19.75 -14.40 4.80
CA GLU A 142 -19.40 -13.09 5.37
C GLU A 142 -18.01 -12.60 4.93
N GLY A 143 -17.37 -13.26 3.97
CA GLY A 143 -16.11 -12.78 3.38
C GLY A 143 -14.83 -13.19 4.12
N ALA A 144 -14.86 -14.24 4.96
CA ALA A 144 -13.69 -14.71 5.72
C ALA A 144 -12.42 -14.98 4.88
N LEU A 145 -12.57 -15.30 3.59
CA LEU A 145 -11.47 -15.47 2.63
C LEU A 145 -10.67 -14.17 2.38
N HIS A 146 -11.24 -13.02 2.74
CA HIS A 146 -10.70 -11.69 2.51
C HIS A 146 -10.37 -10.95 3.81
N GLY A 147 -10.41 -11.62 4.97
CA GLY A 147 -10.23 -11.03 6.31
C GLY A 147 -8.83 -11.10 6.90
N THR A 148 -7.83 -11.54 6.14
CA THR A 148 -6.45 -11.72 6.62
C THR A 148 -5.44 -10.88 5.86
N GLY A 149 -4.35 -10.51 6.55
CA GLY A 149 -3.26 -9.68 6.05
C GLY A 149 -3.21 -8.28 6.69
N ILE A 150 -2.13 -7.54 6.44
CA ILE A 150 -1.94 -6.16 6.95
C ILE A 150 -3.09 -5.23 6.53
N VAL A 151 -3.49 -5.33 5.25
CA VAL A 151 -4.64 -4.67 4.62
C VAL A 151 -5.51 -5.77 4.04
N ASN A 152 -6.81 -5.77 4.35
CA ASN A 152 -7.70 -6.86 3.96
C ASN A 152 -9.04 -6.34 3.39
N GLY A 153 -9.66 -7.14 2.52
CA GLY A 153 -10.85 -6.73 1.79
C GLY A 153 -12.13 -6.77 2.62
N LEU A 154 -12.16 -7.59 3.68
CA LEU A 154 -13.31 -7.66 4.58
C LEU A 154 -13.46 -6.34 5.36
N THR A 155 -12.37 -5.80 5.90
CA THR A 155 -12.41 -4.52 6.61
C THR A 155 -12.82 -3.36 5.70
N VAL A 156 -12.41 -3.35 4.42
CA VAL A 156 -12.90 -2.38 3.43
C VAL A 156 -14.40 -2.54 3.21
N PHE A 157 -14.89 -3.79 3.08
CA PHE A 157 -16.31 -4.08 2.90
C PHE A 157 -17.14 -3.68 4.13
N GLU A 158 -16.68 -3.98 5.35
CA GLU A 158 -17.34 -3.58 6.59
C GLU A 158 -17.41 -2.06 6.76
N MET A 159 -16.35 -1.34 6.37
CA MET A 159 -16.39 0.12 6.34
C MET A 159 -17.42 0.63 5.31
N MET A 160 -17.52 -0.02 4.15
CA MET A 160 -18.54 0.30 3.15
C MET A 160 -19.96 0.09 3.66
N GLU A 161 -20.22 -0.96 4.45
CA GLU A 161 -21.52 -1.17 5.11
C GLU A 161 -21.86 -0.04 6.09
N ILE A 162 -20.87 0.67 6.65
CA ILE A 162 -21.09 1.83 7.52
C ILE A 162 -21.35 3.09 6.69
N ILE A 163 -20.43 3.42 5.78
CA ILE A 163 -20.44 4.72 5.13
C ILE A 163 -21.34 4.76 3.90
N ALA A 164 -21.64 3.62 3.28
CA ALA A 164 -22.51 3.53 2.10
C ALA A 164 -23.89 2.93 2.38
N ASP A 165 -24.29 2.86 3.66
CA ASP A 165 -25.67 2.51 4.05
C ASP A 165 -26.66 3.59 3.54
N PRO A 166 -27.66 3.25 2.69
CA PRO A 166 -28.69 4.18 2.24
C PRO A 166 -29.54 4.77 3.37
N ASP A 167 -29.60 4.12 4.54
CA ASP A 167 -30.33 4.60 5.72
C ASP A 167 -29.37 5.18 6.79
N GLY A 168 -28.07 5.27 6.49
CA GLY A 168 -27.02 5.72 7.41
C GLY A 168 -26.74 7.23 7.40
N ASP A 169 -25.79 7.63 8.26
CA ASP A 169 -25.48 9.04 8.56
C ASP A 169 -24.54 9.73 7.55
N PHE A 170 -24.00 8.97 6.58
CA PHE A 170 -22.99 9.45 5.63
C PHE A 170 -23.59 9.83 4.26
N ASN A 171 -24.91 9.97 4.18
CA ASN A 171 -25.58 10.35 2.94
C ASN A 171 -25.62 11.87 2.78
N ASP A 172 -25.89 12.30 1.54
CA ASP A 172 -26.11 13.70 1.19
C ASP A 172 -24.90 14.60 1.52
N LEU A 173 -23.68 14.07 1.28
CA LEU A 173 -22.41 14.78 1.42
C LEU A 173 -22.06 15.64 0.19
N TRP A 174 -23.08 16.08 -0.56
CA TRP A 174 -22.89 17.07 -1.61
C TRP A 174 -22.83 18.46 -1.00
N GLY A 175 -21.97 19.31 -1.53
CA GLY A 175 -21.99 20.74 -1.24
C GLY A 175 -23.33 21.42 -1.62
N PRO A 176 -23.38 22.75 -1.66
CA PRO A 176 -22.24 23.65 -1.60
C PRO A 176 -21.72 23.81 -0.17
N PHE A 177 -20.40 23.65 -0.01
CA PHE A 177 -19.72 23.95 1.24
C PHE A 177 -19.80 25.46 1.50
N THR A 178 -20.59 25.84 2.50
CA THR A 178 -20.91 27.25 2.81
C THR A 178 -20.78 27.51 4.31
N GLU A 179 -21.16 28.71 4.73
CA GLU A 179 -21.32 29.06 6.15
C GLU A 179 -22.80 29.30 6.46
N PRO A 180 -23.38 28.62 7.46
CA PRO A 180 -22.75 27.65 8.38
C PRO A 180 -22.36 26.31 7.72
N PRO A 181 -21.39 25.54 8.30
CA PRO A 181 -21.01 24.23 7.75
C PRO A 181 -22.19 23.27 7.67
N LEU A 182 -22.14 22.38 6.66
CA LEU A 182 -23.11 21.30 6.51
C LEU A 182 -22.95 20.31 7.69
N PRO A 183 -23.99 20.08 8.51
CA PRO A 183 -23.85 19.22 9.69
C PRO A 183 -23.48 17.77 9.36
N SER A 184 -24.05 17.19 8.30
CA SER A 184 -23.72 15.81 7.86
C SER A 184 -22.24 15.70 7.50
N TYR A 185 -21.72 16.67 6.74
CA TYR A 185 -20.30 16.70 6.38
C TYR A 185 -19.38 16.91 7.59
N THR A 186 -19.77 17.80 8.52
CA THR A 186 -19.03 18.00 9.78
C THR A 186 -18.95 16.71 10.60
N ASN A 187 -20.04 15.94 10.67
CA ASN A 187 -20.05 14.65 11.36
C ASN A 187 -19.13 13.64 10.66
N ALA A 188 -19.14 13.60 9.32
CA ALA A 188 -18.23 12.74 8.56
C ALA A 188 -16.76 13.09 8.80
N LEU A 189 -16.40 14.39 8.76
CA LEU A 189 -15.05 14.86 9.07
C LEU A 189 -14.60 14.43 10.47
N ASN A 190 -15.46 14.57 11.48
CA ASN A 190 -15.17 14.15 12.85
C ASN A 190 -14.99 12.62 12.97
N PHE A 191 -15.81 11.84 12.27
CA PHE A 191 -15.69 10.37 12.24
C PHE A 191 -14.33 9.95 11.68
N PHE A 192 -13.96 10.41 10.48
CA PHE A 192 -12.69 10.04 9.86
C PHE A 192 -11.49 10.61 10.62
N SER A 193 -11.64 11.77 11.25
CA SER A 193 -10.60 12.33 12.13
C SER A 193 -10.34 11.40 13.31
N SER A 194 -11.41 10.92 13.95
CA SER A 194 -11.32 9.95 15.06
C SER A 194 -10.68 8.63 14.62
N GLU A 195 -11.06 8.08 13.46
CA GLU A 195 -10.46 6.86 12.92
C GLU A 195 -8.95 7.02 12.69
N LEU A 196 -8.53 8.10 12.00
CA LEU A 196 -7.12 8.39 11.74
C LEU A 196 -6.33 8.60 13.04
N THR A 197 -6.88 9.32 14.02
CA THR A 197 -6.28 9.45 15.35
C THR A 197 -6.15 8.11 16.06
N SER A 198 -7.17 7.24 15.97
CA SER A 198 -7.14 5.90 16.58
C SER A 198 -6.04 5.01 15.99
N TYR A 199 -5.71 5.19 14.71
CA TYR A 199 -4.59 4.49 14.06
C TYR A 199 -3.23 5.11 14.41
N GLY A 200 -3.20 6.28 15.05
CA GLY A 200 -1.97 6.96 15.47
C GLY A 200 -1.45 8.03 14.51
N TYR A 201 -2.29 8.53 13.60
CA TYR A 201 -1.99 9.73 12.83
C TYR A 201 -2.29 11.00 13.64
N ASP A 202 -1.51 12.06 13.43
CA ASP A 202 -1.90 13.42 13.81
C ASP A 202 -3.03 13.87 12.88
N SER A 203 -4.28 13.82 13.36
CA SER A 203 -5.44 14.16 12.53
C SER A 203 -5.81 15.63 12.64
N GLN A 204 -6.03 16.26 11.49
CA GLN A 204 -6.37 17.66 11.36
C GLN A 204 -7.54 17.84 10.40
N ILE A 205 -8.49 18.69 10.78
CA ILE A 205 -9.56 19.16 9.90
C ILE A 205 -9.16 20.52 9.34
N HIS A 206 -8.95 20.59 8.03
CA HIS A 206 -8.56 21.81 7.33
C HIS A 206 -9.79 22.54 6.80
N ASN A 207 -9.97 23.80 7.20
CA ASN A 207 -11.09 24.63 6.78
C ASN A 207 -10.60 25.79 5.91
N TYR A 208 -10.83 25.72 4.61
CA TYR A 208 -10.44 26.75 3.64
C TYR A 208 -11.62 27.68 3.37
N ARG A 209 -11.48 28.94 3.77
CA ARG A 209 -12.54 29.97 3.71
C ARG A 209 -12.41 30.91 2.50
N THR A 210 -11.39 30.71 1.67
CA THR A 210 -11.03 31.60 0.54
C THR A 210 -10.89 30.85 -0.80
N SER A 211 -11.54 29.69 -0.95
CA SER A 211 -11.57 28.91 -2.20
C SER A 211 -12.54 29.49 -3.25
N SER A 212 -12.39 29.05 -4.51
CA SER A 212 -13.19 29.49 -5.68
C SER A 212 -14.69 29.18 -5.56
N SER A 213 -15.02 27.99 -5.04
CA SER A 213 -16.32 27.68 -4.45
C SER A 213 -16.25 28.03 -2.96
N PRO A 214 -17.27 28.63 -2.33
CA PRO A 214 -17.14 29.48 -1.12
C PRO A 214 -16.50 28.84 0.13
N ARG A 215 -16.23 27.52 0.12
CA ARG A 215 -15.49 26.81 1.15
C ARG A 215 -14.96 25.46 0.66
N ALA A 216 -13.89 24.96 1.29
CA ALA A 216 -13.51 23.55 1.26
C ALA A 216 -13.13 23.07 2.68
N GLU A 217 -13.48 21.83 3.02
CA GLU A 217 -13.27 21.23 4.34
C GLU A 217 -12.67 19.83 4.19
N ASN A 218 -11.38 19.67 4.46
CA ASN A 218 -10.72 18.37 4.35
C ASN A 218 -10.47 17.78 5.74
N VAL A 219 -10.35 16.46 5.82
CA VAL A 219 -9.77 15.79 7.00
C VAL A 219 -8.53 15.02 6.57
N CYS A 220 -7.42 15.29 7.24
CA CYS A 220 -6.13 14.70 6.95
C CYS A 220 -5.54 14.07 8.20
N GLY A 221 -4.71 13.05 8.02
CA GLY A 221 -3.91 12.39 9.03
C GLY A 221 -2.45 12.40 8.61
N TYR A 222 -1.57 12.86 9.49
CA TYR A 222 -0.14 12.98 9.25
C TYR A 222 0.63 11.99 10.14
N LYS A 223 1.51 11.19 9.52
CA LYS A 223 2.50 10.39 10.23
C LYS A 223 3.89 10.83 9.77
N THR A 224 4.54 11.63 10.60
CA THR A 224 5.84 12.25 10.29
C THR A 224 6.90 11.21 9.98
N GLY A 225 7.60 11.40 8.87
CA GLY A 225 8.72 10.57 8.46
C GLY A 225 9.92 10.75 9.39
N THR A 226 10.68 9.69 9.59
CA THR A 226 11.81 9.65 10.52
C THR A 226 13.14 10.13 9.90
N LEU A 227 13.24 10.19 8.57
CA LEU A 227 14.49 10.57 7.87
C LEU A 227 14.32 11.78 6.94
N TYR A 228 13.18 11.85 6.24
CA TYR A 228 12.81 12.90 5.31
C TYR A 228 11.41 13.41 5.68
N PRO A 229 11.24 14.09 6.82
CA PRO A 229 9.92 14.58 7.27
C PRO A 229 9.29 15.57 6.29
N ASP A 230 10.10 16.25 5.48
CA ASP A 230 9.64 17.24 4.48
C ASP A 230 9.37 16.62 3.09
N GLU A 231 9.55 15.30 2.92
CA GLU A 231 9.17 14.57 1.71
C GLU A 231 7.93 13.73 1.98
N TRP A 232 6.84 14.01 1.26
CA TRP A 232 5.51 13.50 1.62
C TRP A 232 5.01 12.49 0.58
N LEU A 233 4.44 11.38 1.06
CA LEU A 233 3.68 10.43 0.25
C LEU A 233 2.22 10.55 0.65
N VAL A 234 1.39 11.00 -0.29
CA VAL A 234 -0.02 11.32 -0.04
C VAL A 234 -0.91 10.23 -0.62
N LEU A 235 -1.77 9.66 0.23
CA LEU A 235 -2.90 8.83 -0.16
C LEU A 235 -4.16 9.64 0.05
N GLY A 236 -5.08 9.62 -0.92
CA GLY A 236 -6.33 10.34 -0.74
C GLY A 236 -7.47 9.83 -1.61
N ALA A 237 -8.66 10.19 -1.19
CA ALA A 237 -9.94 9.97 -1.87
C ALA A 237 -10.84 11.17 -1.53
N HIS A 238 -11.79 11.52 -2.39
CA HIS A 238 -12.76 12.56 -2.02
C HIS A 238 -13.90 11.95 -1.22
N LEU A 239 -14.37 12.72 -0.24
CA LEU A 239 -15.41 12.35 0.71
C LEU A 239 -16.78 12.93 0.33
N ASP A 240 -16.79 14.02 -0.44
CA ASP A 240 -18.03 14.56 -0.97
C ASP A 240 -18.62 13.66 -2.05
N VAL A 241 -19.92 13.81 -2.27
CA VAL A 241 -20.66 13.10 -3.31
C VAL A 241 -21.29 14.11 -4.28
N ALA A 242 -21.48 13.71 -5.53
CA ALA A 242 -22.21 14.51 -6.50
C ALA A 242 -23.69 14.73 -6.10
N GLU A 243 -24.14 16.00 -6.12
CA GLU A 243 -25.54 16.35 -5.88
C GLU A 243 -26.49 15.69 -6.90
N PRO A 244 -27.61 15.07 -6.48
CA PRO A 244 -28.60 14.51 -7.38
C PRO A 244 -29.07 15.51 -8.45
N GLY A 245 -28.90 15.13 -9.72
CA GLY A 245 -29.17 15.95 -10.89
C GLY A 245 -27.94 16.63 -11.49
N SER A 246 -26.76 16.54 -10.88
CA SER A 246 -25.51 17.03 -11.45
C SER A 246 -25.03 16.13 -12.63
N GLY A 247 -24.33 16.72 -13.60
CA GLY A 247 -23.73 15.96 -14.71
C GLY A 247 -22.31 15.49 -14.38
N PRO A 248 -21.75 14.49 -15.09
CA PRO A 248 -22.36 13.68 -16.15
C PRO A 248 -23.12 12.44 -15.64
N GLY A 249 -22.94 12.07 -14.35
CA GLY A 249 -23.45 10.83 -13.76
C GLY A 249 -24.83 10.91 -13.11
N GLY A 250 -25.42 12.11 -12.97
CA GLY A 250 -26.73 12.31 -12.35
C GLY A 250 -26.70 12.47 -10.83
N GLY A 251 -25.53 12.40 -10.18
CA GLY A 251 -25.37 12.49 -8.73
C GLY A 251 -26.09 11.39 -7.93
N THR A 252 -25.85 11.34 -6.61
CA THR A 252 -26.45 10.31 -5.74
C THR A 252 -26.35 10.67 -4.25
N SER A 253 -27.38 10.28 -3.48
CA SER A 253 -27.42 10.33 -1.99
C SER A 253 -26.23 9.61 -1.35
N VAL A 254 -25.89 8.45 -1.90
CA VAL A 254 -24.98 7.52 -1.23
C VAL A 254 -23.55 7.65 -1.72
N GLY A 255 -23.29 7.78 -3.01
CA GLY A 255 -21.91 7.84 -3.52
C GLY A 255 -21.05 6.61 -3.19
N ALA A 256 -21.66 5.41 -3.18
CA ALA A 256 -20.99 4.18 -2.76
C ALA A 256 -19.71 3.90 -3.59
N HIS A 257 -19.82 3.93 -4.92
CA HIS A 257 -18.66 3.73 -5.80
C HIS A 257 -17.84 5.02 -5.98
N ASP A 258 -18.53 6.16 -6.05
CA ASP A 258 -17.95 7.48 -6.28
C ASP A 258 -18.28 8.39 -5.08
N ASN A 259 -17.42 8.46 -4.06
CA ASN A 259 -16.13 7.75 -3.93
C ASN A 259 -15.89 7.13 -2.56
N LYS A 260 -16.97 6.69 -1.90
CA LYS A 260 -16.86 6.00 -0.61
C LYS A 260 -16.02 4.72 -0.69
N ALA A 261 -16.05 4.01 -1.82
CA ALA A 261 -15.17 2.87 -2.06
C ALA A 261 -13.68 3.25 -1.98
N GLY A 262 -13.29 4.40 -2.55
CA GLY A 262 -11.93 4.94 -2.42
C GLY A 262 -11.60 5.36 -0.99
N VAL A 263 -12.54 6.02 -0.31
CA VAL A 263 -12.39 6.42 1.11
C VAL A 263 -12.14 5.19 2.00
N ALA A 264 -12.96 4.15 1.88
CA ALA A 264 -12.82 2.92 2.65
C ALA A 264 -11.48 2.22 2.39
N LEU A 265 -11.05 2.14 1.13
CA LEU A 265 -9.76 1.54 0.76
C LEU A 265 -8.57 2.33 1.31
N VAL A 266 -8.60 3.66 1.18
CA VAL A 266 -7.53 4.55 1.66
C VAL A 266 -7.45 4.52 3.19
N LEU A 267 -8.59 4.45 3.89
CA LEU A 267 -8.64 4.32 5.34
C LEU A 267 -8.03 2.99 5.83
N GLU A 268 -8.36 1.87 5.18
CA GLU A 268 -7.75 0.58 5.52
C GLU A 268 -6.25 0.55 5.21
N ALA A 269 -5.82 1.17 4.10
CA ALA A 269 -4.40 1.35 3.80
C ALA A 269 -3.69 2.19 4.89
N ALA A 270 -4.34 3.24 5.40
CA ALA A 270 -3.84 4.04 6.51
C ALA A 270 -3.64 3.18 7.77
N ARG A 271 -4.64 2.37 8.15
CA ARG A 271 -4.53 1.42 9.27
C ARG A 271 -3.36 0.46 9.11
N GLY A 272 -3.16 -0.06 7.90
CA GLY A 272 -2.03 -0.92 7.55
C GLY A 272 -0.68 -0.22 7.69
N LEU A 273 -0.56 0.98 7.13
CA LEU A 273 0.69 1.77 7.12
C LEU A 273 1.06 2.32 8.50
N ALA A 274 0.08 2.58 9.37
CA ALA A 274 0.31 3.09 10.72
C ALA A 274 1.24 2.21 11.57
N GLN A 275 1.28 0.91 11.27
CA GLN A 275 2.06 -0.11 11.99
C GLN A 275 3.58 0.00 11.76
N PHE A 276 4.02 0.83 10.82
CA PHE A 276 5.43 0.95 10.43
C PHE A 276 5.93 2.38 10.58
N ASP A 277 7.22 2.52 10.88
CA ASP A 277 7.92 3.77 10.70
C ASP A 277 8.29 3.95 9.23
N HIS A 278 8.16 5.18 8.74
CA HIS A 278 8.38 5.53 7.34
C HIS A 278 9.51 6.52 7.23
N ARG A 279 10.35 6.38 6.20
CA ARG A 279 11.42 7.37 5.94
C ARG A 279 10.84 8.74 5.61
N ARG A 280 9.72 8.76 4.88
CA ARG A 280 8.99 9.93 4.40
C ARG A 280 7.71 10.10 5.19
N THR A 281 7.20 11.33 5.28
CA THR A 281 5.92 11.58 5.91
C THR A 281 4.81 10.92 5.09
N ILE A 282 3.97 10.14 5.76
CA ILE A 282 2.75 9.60 5.16
C ILE A 282 1.60 10.54 5.48
N VAL A 283 0.89 10.96 4.45
CA VAL A 283 -0.31 11.78 4.58
C VAL A 283 -1.48 10.98 4.03
N VAL A 284 -2.56 10.92 4.81
CA VAL A 284 -3.83 10.34 4.38
C VAL A 284 -4.86 11.45 4.43
N CYS A 285 -5.51 11.77 3.33
CA CYS A 285 -6.46 12.87 3.29
C CYS A 285 -7.74 12.52 2.56
N PHE A 286 -8.85 12.98 3.12
CA PHE A 286 -10.17 12.92 2.51
C PHE A 286 -10.61 14.33 2.12
N TRP A 287 -10.81 14.52 0.82
CA TRP A 287 -11.03 15.83 0.21
C TRP A 287 -12.51 16.17 0.14
N SER A 288 -12.85 17.44 0.34
CA SER A 288 -14.16 17.97 -0.06
C SER A 288 -14.14 18.54 -1.47
N ASN A 289 -15.32 18.71 -2.03
CA ASN A 289 -15.58 19.54 -3.21
C ASN A 289 -14.79 19.10 -4.45
N GLU A 290 -14.53 17.80 -4.57
CA GLU A 290 -14.01 17.22 -5.82
C GLU A 290 -15.03 17.41 -6.94
N GLU A 291 -16.29 17.11 -6.63
CA GLU A 291 -17.41 17.01 -7.58
C GLU A 291 -17.80 18.37 -8.19
N ASN A 292 -17.33 19.46 -7.59
CA ASN A 292 -17.56 20.83 -8.06
C ASN A 292 -16.29 21.54 -8.54
N GLY A 293 -15.17 20.82 -8.72
CA GLY A 293 -13.95 21.37 -9.33
C GLY A 293 -12.67 21.26 -8.49
N TYR A 294 -12.50 20.19 -7.71
CA TYR A 294 -11.25 19.87 -7.00
C TYR A 294 -10.78 20.87 -5.92
N ASP A 295 -11.65 21.78 -5.47
CA ASP A 295 -11.25 22.88 -4.59
C ASP A 295 -10.62 22.41 -3.26
N GLY A 296 -11.04 21.26 -2.72
CA GLY A 296 -10.47 20.71 -1.50
C GLY A 296 -9.01 20.31 -1.66
N SER A 297 -8.69 19.51 -2.69
CA SER A 297 -7.30 19.12 -2.95
C SER A 297 -6.44 20.32 -3.34
N ASP A 298 -6.95 21.23 -4.18
CA ASP A 298 -6.20 22.42 -4.61
C ASP A 298 -5.88 23.33 -3.42
N SER A 299 -6.87 23.58 -2.55
CA SER A 299 -6.66 24.38 -1.34
C SER A 299 -5.65 23.73 -0.39
N TRP A 300 -5.62 22.41 -0.30
CA TRP A 300 -4.63 21.71 0.52
C TRP A 300 -3.22 21.81 -0.08
N ILE A 301 -3.07 21.66 -1.39
CA ILE A 301 -1.77 21.81 -2.07
C ILE A 301 -1.22 23.22 -1.92
N GLU A 302 -2.07 24.24 -1.97
CA GLU A 302 -1.66 25.64 -1.79
C GLU A 302 -1.30 25.99 -0.33
N ASN A 303 -1.76 25.18 0.63
CA ASN A 303 -1.65 25.44 2.07
C ASN A 303 -1.12 24.22 2.83
N ILE A 304 -0.16 23.50 2.24
CA ILE A 304 0.53 22.38 2.87
C ILE A 304 1.04 22.84 4.26
N PRO A 305 0.64 22.18 5.36
CA PRO A 305 0.93 22.64 6.72
C PRO A 305 2.41 22.56 7.11
#